data_AF-A0A7U5TGY3-F1
#
_entry.id   AF-A0A7U5TGY3-F1
#
_cell.length_a   1.000
_cell.length_b   1.000
_cell.length_c   1.000
_cell.angle_alpha   90.00
_cell.angle_beta   90.00
_cell.angle_gamma   90.00
#
_symmetry.space_group_name_H-M   'P 1'
#
loop_
_entity.id
_entity.type
_entity.pdbx_description
1 polymer ?
#
loop_
_entity_poly.entity_id
_entity_poly.type
_entity_poly.pdbx_seq_one_letter_code
_entity_poly.pdbx_strand_id
1 'polypeptide(L)'
;MKTVEEKLQRHVEKQREYQQRAIERQRAKQADPEWRQQQIDKQRERQTRYAERAKNRPCGRGLKGRTPRAAERILMDKIGALPCIACYVNGIVNEMVSLHHIDGRTSDGAHGYVLPLCDHHHQHAAPVTVRAIYPWLVPIHADGSCGGKSEFEQRNGKQAALYALCLEMIT
;
A
#
# COMPACT_ATOMS: atom_id res chain seq x y z
N MET A 1 -52.56 12.02 -41.19
CA MET A 1 -51.34 11.54 -40.51
C MET A 1 -50.79 12.68 -39.67
N LYS A 2 -50.45 12.46 -38.39
CA LYS A 2 -49.90 13.53 -37.53
C LYS A 2 -48.51 13.98 -38.03
N THR A 3 -48.24 15.27 -38.01
CA THR A 3 -46.97 15.85 -38.47
C THR A 3 -45.82 15.45 -37.56
N VAL A 4 -44.58 15.60 -38.04
CA VAL A 4 -43.37 15.28 -37.26
C VAL A 4 -43.27 16.18 -36.02
N GLU A 5 -43.66 17.44 -36.13
CA GLU A 5 -43.68 18.42 -35.04
C GLU A 5 -44.69 18.04 -33.95
N GLU A 6 -45.91 17.64 -34.33
CA GLU A 6 -46.93 17.17 -33.39
C GLU A 6 -46.50 15.90 -32.64
N LYS A 7 -45.72 15.02 -33.28
CA LYS A 7 -45.15 13.83 -32.64
C LYS A 7 -44.05 14.19 -31.63
N LEU A 8 -43.20 15.17 -31.96
CA LEU A 8 -42.12 15.63 -31.10
C LEU A 8 -42.65 16.35 -29.86
N GLN A 9 -43.62 17.26 -30.03
CA GLN A 9 -44.27 17.97 -28.93
C GLN A 9 -44.89 17.00 -27.91
N ARG A 10 -45.64 16.00 -28.40
CA ARG A 10 -46.24 14.96 -27.54
C ARG A 10 -45.19 14.14 -26.78
N HIS A 11 -44.02 13.90 -27.37
CA HIS A 11 -42.94 13.19 -26.69
C HIS A 11 -42.36 14.02 -25.55
N VAL A 12 -42.12 15.32 -25.80
CA VAL A 12 -41.61 16.26 -24.80
C VAL A 12 -42.61 16.43 -23.64
N GLU A 13 -43.89 16.58 -23.94
CA GLU A 13 -44.96 16.67 -22.94
C GLU A 13 -45.02 15.40 -22.08
N LYS A 14 -44.99 14.23 -22.71
CA LYS A 14 -44.98 12.95 -21.99
C LYS A 14 -43.75 12.78 -21.10
N GLN A 15 -42.59 13.28 -21.54
CA GLN A 15 -41.39 13.30 -20.70
C GLN A 15 -41.52 14.26 -19.51
N ARG A 16 -42.09 15.45 -19.72
CA ARG A 16 -42.35 16.43 -18.64
C ARG A 16 -43.33 15.87 -17.61
N GLU A 17 -44.42 15.24 -18.05
CA GLU A 17 -45.38 14.58 -17.16
C GLU A 17 -44.72 13.47 -16.34
N TYR A 18 -43.86 12.66 -16.97
CA TYR A 18 -43.14 11.61 -16.26
C TYR A 18 -42.20 12.18 -15.21
N GLN A 19 -41.44 13.23 -15.55
CA GLN A 19 -40.57 13.93 -14.60
C GLN A 19 -41.37 14.54 -13.44
N GLN A 20 -42.50 15.17 -13.73
CA GLN A 20 -43.36 15.78 -12.72
C GLN A 20 -43.92 14.73 -11.76
N ARG A 21 -44.39 13.59 -12.27
CA ARG A 21 -44.85 12.46 -11.43
C ARG A 21 -43.73 11.86 -10.59
N ALA A 22 -42.51 11.78 -11.12
CA ALA A 22 -41.36 11.32 -10.36
C ALA A 22 -41.01 12.28 -9.21
N ILE A 23 -41.04 13.59 -9.46
CA ILE A 23 -40.81 14.63 -8.46
C ILE A 23 -41.90 14.58 -7.38
N GLU A 24 -43.18 14.46 -7.76
CA GLU A 24 -44.30 14.36 -6.82
C GLU A 24 -44.18 13.12 -5.93
N ARG A 25 -43.83 11.95 -6.51
CA ARG A 25 -43.56 10.73 -5.73
C ARG A 25 -42.40 10.91 -4.75
N GLN A 26 -41.33 11.58 -5.17
CA GLN A 26 -40.19 11.86 -4.31
C GLN A 26 -40.54 12.83 -3.19
N ARG A 27 -41.32 13.87 -3.48
CA ARG A 27 -41.83 14.83 -2.48
C ARG A 27 -42.77 14.15 -1.48
N ALA A 28 -43.70 13.32 -1.94
CA ALA A 28 -44.59 12.56 -1.06
C ALA A 28 -43.80 11.63 -0.14
N LYS A 29 -42.77 10.97 -0.67
CA LYS A 29 -41.86 10.10 0.09
C LYS A 29 -41.00 10.88 1.10
N GLN A 30 -40.62 12.12 0.80
CA GLN A 30 -39.91 12.98 1.75
C GLN A 30 -40.84 13.62 2.79
N ALA A 31 -42.11 13.84 2.46
CA ALA A 31 -43.11 14.35 3.40
C ALA A 31 -43.45 13.33 4.49
N ASP A 32 -43.42 12.03 4.13
CA ASP A 32 -43.59 10.91 5.06
C ASP A 32 -42.59 10.99 6.24
N PRO A 33 -43.08 11.18 7.48
CA PRO A 33 -42.25 11.24 8.68
C PRO A 33 -41.46 9.94 8.93
N GLU A 34 -42.03 8.77 8.65
CA GLU A 34 -41.36 7.49 8.89
C GLU A 34 -40.18 7.33 7.94
N TRP A 35 -40.37 7.69 6.66
CA TRP A 35 -39.29 7.65 5.69
C TRP A 35 -38.13 8.59 6.06
N ARG A 36 -38.44 9.80 6.55
CA ARG A 36 -37.42 10.74 7.05
C ARG A 36 -36.65 10.17 8.23
N GLN A 37 -37.34 9.59 9.20
CA GLN A 37 -36.72 8.97 10.38
C GLN A 37 -35.80 7.81 9.98
N GLN A 38 -36.25 6.93 9.07
CA GLN A 38 -35.42 5.84 8.54
C GLN A 38 -34.15 6.36 7.84
N GLN A 39 -34.21 7.48 7.11
CA GLN A 39 -33.00 8.07 6.51
C GLN A 39 -32.03 8.62 7.56
N ILE A 40 -32.55 9.28 8.60
CA ILE A 40 -31.75 9.78 9.72
C ILE A 40 -31.07 8.62 10.44
N ASP A 41 -31.79 7.55 10.74
CA ASP A 41 -31.25 6.38 11.43
C ASP A 41 -30.18 5.69 10.58
N LYS A 42 -30.39 5.57 9.27
CA LYS A 42 -29.39 5.05 8.33
C LYS A 42 -28.12 5.92 8.26
N GLN A 43 -28.27 7.25 8.32
CA GLN A 43 -27.12 8.15 8.40
C GLN A 43 -26.39 8.00 9.73
N ARG A 44 -27.11 7.90 10.85
CA ARG A 44 -26.54 7.70 12.19
C ARG A 44 -25.80 6.37 12.28
N GLU A 45 -26.39 5.27 11.82
CA GLU A 45 -25.76 3.95 11.77
C GLU A 45 -24.46 3.99 10.96
N ARG A 46 -24.49 4.64 9.78
CA ARG A 46 -23.29 4.84 8.97
C ARG A 46 -22.22 5.61 9.76
N GLN A 47 -22.57 6.73 10.39
CA GLN A 47 -21.63 7.52 11.19
C GLN A 47 -21.03 6.70 12.35
N THR A 48 -21.86 5.95 13.07
CA THR A 48 -21.41 5.06 14.16
C THR A 48 -20.40 4.03 13.66
N ARG A 49 -20.68 3.35 12.54
CA ARG A 49 -19.75 2.38 11.93
C ARG A 49 -18.42 3.01 11.53
N TYR A 50 -18.42 4.22 10.99
CA TYR A 50 -17.19 4.94 10.68
C TYR A 50 -16.40 5.29 11.96
N ALA A 51 -17.07 5.74 13.01
CA ALA A 51 -16.45 6.06 14.29
C ALA A 51 -15.85 4.82 14.97
N GLU A 52 -16.56 3.69 14.98
CA GLU A 52 -16.05 2.42 15.51
C GLU A 52 -14.82 1.92 14.74
N ARG A 53 -14.87 1.98 13.39
CA ARG A 53 -13.73 1.60 12.56
C ARG A 53 -12.51 2.50 12.77
N ALA A 54 -12.73 3.79 13.06
CA ALA A 54 -11.66 4.72 13.40
C ALA A 54 -11.04 4.42 14.78
N LYS A 55 -11.87 4.12 15.80
CA LYS A 55 -11.41 3.70 17.14
C LYS A 55 -10.59 2.42 17.09
N ASN A 56 -11.02 1.45 16.28
CA ASN A 56 -10.37 0.16 16.12
C ASN A 56 -9.28 0.16 15.04
N ARG A 57 -8.85 1.33 14.55
CA ARG A 57 -7.79 1.39 13.55
C ARG A 57 -6.47 0.98 14.21
N PRO A 58 -5.85 -0.15 13.82
CA PRO A 58 -4.59 -0.56 14.42
C PRO A 58 -3.53 0.52 14.18
N CYS A 59 -2.93 0.98 15.28
CA CYS A 59 -1.71 1.75 15.29
C CYS A 59 -0.55 0.80 14.97
N GLY A 60 -0.20 0.67 13.68
CA GLY A 60 0.96 -0.11 13.28
C GLY A 60 2.25 0.59 13.71
N ARG A 61 3.14 -0.16 14.39
CA ARG A 61 4.52 0.23 14.78
C ARG A 61 5.41 0.43 13.55
N GLY A 62 5.17 1.49 12.80
CA GLY A 62 5.99 1.89 11.66
C GLY A 62 5.47 3.18 11.07
N LEU A 63 6.38 4.09 10.68
CA LEU A 63 6.00 5.31 9.97
C LEU A 63 5.20 4.91 8.73
N LYS A 64 3.95 5.38 8.66
CA LYS A 64 3.07 5.10 7.54
C LYS A 64 3.67 5.74 6.29
N GLY A 65 4.18 4.91 5.38
CA GLY A 65 4.69 5.36 4.08
C GLY A 65 3.58 5.74 3.12
N ARG A 66 3.98 6.28 1.95
CA ARG A 66 3.10 6.42 0.80
C ARG A 66 2.64 5.03 0.32
N THR A 67 1.55 4.97 -0.43
CA THR A 67 1.18 3.75 -1.16
C THR A 67 2.06 3.63 -2.41
N PRO A 68 2.70 2.48 -2.69
CA PRO A 68 3.49 2.28 -3.90
C PRO A 68 2.65 2.50 -5.17
N ARG A 69 3.24 3.16 -6.17
CA ARG A 69 2.67 3.26 -7.53
C ARG A 69 2.81 1.90 -8.23
N ALA A 70 2.07 1.70 -9.32
CA ALA A 70 2.11 0.44 -10.07
C ALA A 70 3.52 0.07 -10.54
N ALA A 71 4.28 1.02 -11.10
CA ALA A 71 5.66 0.77 -11.54
C ALA A 71 6.60 0.42 -10.37
N GLU A 72 6.45 1.09 -9.23
CA GLU A 72 7.24 0.78 -8.02
C GLU A 72 6.90 -0.62 -7.50
N ARG A 73 5.63 -1.01 -7.52
CA ARG A 73 5.18 -2.34 -7.12
C ARG A 73 5.81 -3.43 -8.00
N ILE A 74 5.77 -3.27 -9.31
CA ILE A 74 6.38 -4.24 -10.25
C ILE A 74 7.87 -4.41 -9.96
N LEU A 75 8.59 -3.31 -9.73
CA LEU A 75 10.01 -3.36 -9.40
C LEU A 75 10.26 -4.01 -8.03
N MET A 76 9.47 -3.68 -7.01
CA MET A 76 9.52 -4.34 -5.69
C MET A 76 9.32 -5.85 -5.80
N ASP A 77 8.36 -6.29 -6.60
CA ASP A 77 8.04 -7.70 -6.73
C ASP A 77 9.18 -8.45 -7.43
N LYS A 78 9.81 -7.84 -8.45
CA LYS A 78 11.02 -8.39 -9.10
C LYS A 78 12.19 -8.49 -8.12
N ILE A 79 12.47 -7.41 -7.37
CA ILE A 79 13.57 -7.40 -6.39
C ILE A 79 13.28 -8.38 -5.25
N GLY A 80 12.03 -8.46 -4.80
CA GLY A 80 11.61 -9.37 -3.72
C GLY A 80 11.64 -10.85 -4.09
N ALA A 81 11.74 -11.19 -5.38
CA ALA A 81 11.95 -12.55 -5.85
C ALA A 81 13.43 -12.97 -5.85
N LEU A 82 14.37 -12.04 -5.64
CA LEU A 82 15.79 -12.35 -5.51
C LEU A 82 16.12 -12.89 -4.11
N PRO A 83 17.19 -13.71 -3.98
CA PRO A 83 17.71 -14.07 -2.67
C PRO A 83 18.30 -12.85 -1.95
N CYS A 84 18.64 -13.02 -0.68
CA CYS A 84 19.29 -11.99 0.12
C CYS A 84 20.54 -11.49 -0.59
N ILE A 85 20.53 -10.23 -1.02
CA ILE A 85 21.63 -9.68 -1.82
C ILE A 85 22.95 -9.64 -1.05
N ALA A 86 22.88 -9.44 0.26
CA ALA A 86 24.05 -9.44 1.13
C ALA A 86 24.60 -10.86 1.36
N CYS A 87 23.74 -11.89 1.41
CA CYS A 87 24.24 -13.28 1.39
C CYS A 87 24.88 -13.59 0.04
N TYR A 88 24.25 -13.15 -1.05
CA TYR A 88 24.67 -13.47 -2.41
C TYR A 88 26.09 -12.97 -2.72
N VAL A 89 26.42 -11.72 -2.35
CA VAL A 89 27.78 -11.18 -2.52
C VAL A 89 28.84 -11.90 -1.66
N ASN A 90 28.42 -12.63 -0.63
CA ASN A 90 29.27 -13.48 0.20
C ASN A 90 29.24 -14.96 -0.24
N GLY A 91 28.66 -15.26 -1.41
CA GLY A 91 28.62 -16.61 -2.00
C GLY A 91 27.55 -17.53 -1.41
N ILE A 92 26.57 -16.99 -0.67
CA ILE A 92 25.49 -17.77 -0.05
C ILE A 92 24.15 -17.38 -0.65
N VAL A 93 23.33 -18.36 -1.01
CA VAL A 93 21.96 -18.13 -1.48
C VAL A 93 21.00 -18.35 -0.32
N ASN A 94 20.22 -17.31 0.01
CA ASN A 94 19.14 -17.38 0.99
C ASN A 94 17.90 -16.71 0.41
N GLU A 95 16.87 -17.50 0.12
CA GLU A 95 15.64 -17.06 -0.55
C GLU A 95 14.64 -16.41 0.42
N MET A 96 14.82 -16.57 1.74
CA MET A 96 13.92 -16.04 2.75
C MET A 96 14.24 -14.57 3.03
N VAL A 97 13.57 -13.68 2.29
CA VAL A 97 13.85 -12.23 2.33
C VAL A 97 12.65 -11.39 2.72
N SER A 98 12.96 -10.19 3.19
CA SER A 98 12.04 -9.08 3.34
C SER A 98 12.65 -7.83 2.71
N LEU A 99 11.79 -6.93 2.22
CA LEU A 99 12.25 -5.72 1.53
C LEU A 99 12.66 -4.64 2.54
N HIS A 100 13.92 -4.23 2.44
CA HIS A 100 14.49 -3.09 3.16
C HIS A 100 14.44 -1.83 2.29
N HIS A 101 13.93 -0.72 2.81
CA HIS A 101 13.92 0.58 2.12
C HIS A 101 15.21 1.34 2.40
N ILE A 102 15.95 1.72 1.35
CA ILE A 102 17.24 2.41 1.50
C ILE A 102 17.05 3.89 1.91
N ASP A 103 16.04 4.55 1.35
CA ASP A 103 15.78 5.99 1.55
C ASP A 103 14.32 6.28 1.94
N GLY A 104 13.87 5.62 3.00
CA GLY A 104 12.53 5.84 3.55
C GLY A 104 11.39 5.35 2.65
N ARG A 105 10.18 5.89 2.86
CA ARG A 105 8.93 5.35 2.27
C ARG A 105 7.99 6.41 1.69
N THR A 106 8.45 7.64 1.53
CA THR A 106 7.59 8.79 1.19
C THR A 106 7.96 9.48 -0.11
N SER A 107 9.25 9.55 -0.45
CA SER A 107 9.74 10.16 -1.70
C SER A 107 9.23 9.40 -2.94
N ASP A 108 9.29 10.08 -4.09
CA ASP A 108 9.02 9.44 -5.37
C ASP A 108 10.11 8.42 -5.68
N GLY A 109 9.73 7.20 -6.07
CA GLY A 109 10.65 6.10 -6.32
C GLY A 109 11.11 5.35 -5.06
N ALA A 110 10.79 5.83 -3.85
CA ALA A 110 11.23 5.23 -2.59
C ALA A 110 10.92 3.73 -2.49
N HIS A 111 9.76 3.32 -3.00
CA HIS A 111 9.35 1.93 -2.96
C HIS A 111 10.08 1.06 -3.97
N GLY A 112 10.57 1.63 -5.08
CA GLY A 112 11.45 0.92 -6.01
C GLY A 112 12.90 0.81 -5.52
N TYR A 113 13.32 1.70 -4.61
CA TYR A 113 14.68 1.75 -4.07
C TYR A 113 14.82 0.91 -2.79
N VAL A 114 14.83 -0.40 -2.98
CA VAL A 114 14.80 -1.41 -1.91
C VAL A 114 15.85 -2.50 -2.10
N LEU A 115 16.20 -3.20 -1.01
CA LEU A 115 17.06 -4.40 -1.02
C LEU A 115 16.30 -5.63 -0.51
N PRO A 116 16.47 -6.81 -1.12
CA PRO A 116 15.99 -8.07 -0.56
C PRO A 116 17.00 -8.55 0.48
N LEU A 117 16.62 -8.55 1.76
CA LEU A 117 17.49 -8.94 2.87
C LEU A 117 16.85 -10.05 3.70
N CYS A 118 17.63 -11.04 4.10
CA CYS A 118 17.22 -12.03 5.08
C CYS A 118 17.10 -11.39 6.48
N ASP A 119 16.46 -12.09 7.41
CA ASP A 119 16.22 -11.58 8.76
C ASP A 119 17.50 -11.07 9.46
N HIS A 120 18.61 -11.81 9.28
CA HIS A 120 19.91 -11.49 9.89
C HIS A 120 20.72 -10.39 9.19
N HIS A 121 20.33 -10.03 7.97
CA HIS A 121 20.84 -8.84 7.29
C HIS A 121 19.86 -7.66 7.39
N HIS A 122 18.62 -7.89 7.82
CA HIS A 122 17.60 -6.86 7.92
C HIS A 122 17.42 -6.32 9.34
N GLN A 123 16.97 -7.14 10.30
CA GLN A 123 16.47 -6.68 11.59
C GLN A 123 17.15 -7.30 12.81
N HIS A 124 17.41 -8.60 12.80
CA HIS A 124 17.80 -9.32 14.04
C HIS A 124 19.22 -9.87 13.94
N ALA A 125 20.05 -9.60 14.94
CA ALA A 125 21.41 -10.10 14.94
C ALA A 125 21.43 -11.64 15.09
N ALA A 126 22.20 -12.31 14.25
CA ALA A 126 22.47 -13.74 14.42
C ALA A 126 23.20 -14.01 15.76
N PRO A 127 23.14 -15.23 16.31
CA PRO A 127 23.88 -15.60 17.51
C PRO A 127 25.38 -15.26 17.39
N VAL A 128 26.01 -14.87 18.50
CA VAL A 128 27.44 -14.47 18.52
C VAL A 128 28.35 -15.54 17.94
N THR A 129 28.08 -16.81 18.22
CA THR A 129 28.83 -17.96 17.70
C THR A 129 28.76 -18.08 16.18
N VAL A 130 27.60 -17.78 15.58
CA VAL A 130 27.41 -17.77 14.13
C VAL A 130 28.13 -16.59 13.51
N ARG A 131 28.05 -15.40 14.12
CA ARG A 131 28.77 -14.21 13.64
C ARG A 131 30.29 -14.31 13.74
N ALA A 132 30.81 -15.15 14.64
CA ALA A 132 32.24 -15.46 14.68
C ALA A 132 32.70 -16.22 13.42
N ILE A 133 31.82 -17.06 12.85
CA ILE A 133 32.08 -17.82 11.61
C ILE A 133 31.77 -16.96 10.37
N TYR A 134 30.70 -16.17 10.43
CA TYR A 134 30.26 -15.27 9.36
C TYR A 134 30.25 -13.82 9.84
N PRO A 135 31.41 -13.14 9.90
CA PRO A 135 31.50 -11.78 10.42
C PRO A 135 30.64 -10.77 9.65
N TRP A 136 30.34 -11.04 8.38
CA TRP A 136 29.52 -10.22 7.49
C TRP A 136 28.01 -10.33 7.74
N LEU A 137 27.56 -11.31 8.54
CA LEU A 137 26.16 -11.55 8.87
C LEU A 137 25.70 -10.61 10.00
N VAL A 138 25.57 -9.33 9.66
CA VAL A 138 25.12 -8.26 10.55
C VAL A 138 23.87 -7.58 10.01
N PRO A 139 22.90 -7.18 10.85
CA PRO A 139 21.67 -6.56 10.39
C PRO A 139 21.89 -5.09 10.01
N ILE A 140 21.21 -4.61 8.97
CA ILE A 140 21.30 -3.21 8.55
C ILE A 140 20.59 -2.25 9.52
N HIS A 141 19.50 -2.71 10.13
CA HIS A 141 18.93 -2.09 11.31
C HIS A 141 19.64 -2.66 12.53
N ALA A 142 20.26 -1.79 13.33
CA ALA A 142 21.01 -2.24 14.49
C ALA A 142 20.10 -2.98 15.48
N ASP A 143 20.58 -4.12 15.98
CA ASP A 143 19.96 -4.91 17.03
C ASP A 143 20.85 -4.83 18.28
N GLY A 144 20.45 -3.97 19.22
CA GLY A 144 21.30 -3.55 20.33
C GLY A 144 22.57 -2.84 19.82
N SER A 145 23.73 -3.44 20.09
CA SER A 145 25.04 -2.93 19.64
C SER A 145 25.58 -3.60 18.38
N CYS A 146 24.81 -4.51 17.76
CA CYS A 146 25.26 -5.26 16.58
C CYS A 146 24.66 -4.70 15.29
N GLY A 147 25.49 -4.49 14.28
CA GLY A 147 25.08 -4.08 12.95
C GLY A 147 24.87 -2.58 12.82
N GLY A 148 23.81 -2.21 12.11
CA GLY A 148 23.58 -0.84 11.67
C GLY A 148 24.23 -0.55 10.32
N LYS A 149 23.71 0.49 9.64
CA LYS A 149 24.10 0.88 8.28
C LYS A 149 25.61 0.93 8.06
N SER A 150 26.37 1.55 8.98
CA SER A 150 27.81 1.71 8.82
C SER A 150 28.55 0.37 8.82
N GLU A 151 28.27 -0.50 9.81
CA GLU A 151 28.91 -1.81 9.91
C GLU A 151 28.46 -2.73 8.77
N PHE A 152 27.17 -2.74 8.46
CA PHE A 152 26.62 -3.50 7.34
C PHE A 152 27.31 -3.15 6.03
N GLU A 153 27.43 -1.86 5.71
CA GLU A 153 28.04 -1.40 4.47
C GLU A 153 29.54 -1.66 4.41
N GLN A 154 30.23 -1.61 5.55
CA GLN A 154 31.66 -1.93 5.63
C GLN A 154 31.93 -3.40 5.29
N ARG A 155 31.03 -4.31 5.69
CA ARG A 155 31.23 -5.75 5.55
C ARG A 155 30.65 -6.34 4.26
N ASN A 156 29.55 -5.76 3.75
CA ASN A 156 28.81 -6.31 2.60
C ASN A 156 28.85 -5.41 1.36
N GLY A 157 29.32 -4.16 1.50
CA GLY A 157 29.28 -3.16 0.44
C GLY A 157 28.15 -2.13 0.60
N LYS A 158 28.26 -1.02 -0.13
CA LYS A 158 27.31 0.10 -0.05
C LYS A 158 25.92 -0.31 -0.55
N GLN A 159 24.87 0.16 0.12
CA GLN A 159 23.48 -0.12 -0.27
C GLN A 159 23.19 0.23 -1.74
N ALA A 160 23.75 1.35 -2.23
CA ALA A 160 23.61 1.75 -3.63
C ALA A 160 24.25 0.75 -4.61
N ALA A 161 25.40 0.15 -4.24
CA ALA A 161 26.05 -0.87 -5.06
C ALA A 161 25.29 -2.19 -5.03
N LEU A 162 24.79 -2.60 -3.86
CA LEU A 162 23.92 -3.77 -3.73
C LEU A 162 22.61 -3.60 -4.52
N TYR A 163 22.04 -2.40 -4.54
CA TYR A 163 20.87 -2.08 -5.33
C TYR A 163 21.16 -2.17 -6.84
N ALA A 164 22.29 -1.62 -7.30
CA ALA A 164 22.71 -1.75 -8.70
C ALA A 164 22.82 -3.23 -9.11
N LEU A 165 23.40 -4.08 -8.25
CA LEU A 165 23.47 -5.52 -8.49
C LEU A 165 22.08 -6.17 -8.56
N CYS A 166 21.14 -5.75 -7.69
CA CYS A 166 19.75 -6.22 -7.78
C CYS A 166 19.13 -5.88 -9.13
N LEU A 167 19.38 -4.66 -9.65
CA LEU A 167 18.89 -4.23 -10.95
C LEU A 167 19.47 -5.09 -12.08
N GLU A 168 20.77 -5.39 -12.04
CA GLU A 168 21.43 -6.26 -13.03
C GLU A 168 20.80 -7.66 -13.05
N MET A 169 20.45 -8.22 -11.89
CA MET A 169 19.87 -9.57 -11.77
C MET A 169 18.42 -9.70 -12.26
N ILE A 170 17.70 -8.59 -12.44
CA ILE A 170 16.29 -8.59 -12.88
C ILE A 170 16.09 -8.04 -14.29
N THR A 171 17.20 -7.68 -14.96
CA THR A 171 17.26 -7.30 -16.38
C THR A 171 17.21 -8.53 -17.27
#